data_AF-B4UJQ3-F1
#
_entry.id   AF-B4UJQ3-F1
#
_cell.length_a   1.000
_cell.length_b   1.000
_cell.length_c   1.000
_cell.angle_alpha   90.00
_cell.angle_beta   90.00
_cell.angle_gamma   90.00
#
_symmetry.space_group_name_H-M   'P 1'
#
loop_
_entity.id
_entity.type
_entity.pdbx_description
1 polymer ?
#
loop_
_entity_poly.entity_id
_entity_poly.type
_entity_poly.pdbx_seq_one_letter_code
_entity_poly.pdbx_strand_id
1 'polypeptide(L)'
;MARCVDAAARQPPGTPPPGLDLQALSAHAWALELPTPRERRSVLRHEAAELIDGLLVRVARSQGAVDLAIGDGLAALSRGPGVLALGFSSVGDYARERLGIAASTAQKLASLSRGLRERPLLREAVRRGEVSTRKAQTVLKAARGVDEAAWVARARTESVRGLAAAVRRAGGSLPEEQPERLVRIDVPLTRSGRPWFDEALALAGRMLGGNAPRWARVEIMCQEFLSSHPEPLEPDGRVQGADEAEEDWPGDARSEWLAAAMEALEAETDRWSYLEVLDPVAAPPSPDDDAPTPPVLDARLGELAAQRDRWDALVGHLGLLMMSLRLWREAGFASFSHYCAERLGMSGRAVEQRAALERRLYELPALREAMAARRISYEKARVIAAAADGDTVHAWIARAETTPCVALRREADAREDAQMCARGDMPVRMPRRVLSLLEAVVRAARDAAGTRLSDETCLEWMALHFLQTWLDAVPPPRSRHQRVLERDGGLCTMPGCSRSAVHAHHIRLRSRGGSDDPSNLTSLCLAHHLGGVHGGFIELSGTAPHGLHVRVRR
;
A
#
# COMPACT_ATOMS: atom_id res chain seq x y z
N MET A 1 21.54 -25.85 17.02
CA MET A 1 22.94 -26.27 16.81
C MET A 1 23.07 -26.87 15.41
N ALA A 2 24.15 -26.49 14.71
CA ALA A 2 24.61 -26.95 13.40
C ALA A 2 23.93 -26.36 12.13
N ARG A 3 24.48 -25.21 11.71
CA ARG A 3 24.88 -24.80 10.34
C ARG A 3 24.00 -25.26 9.18
N CYS A 4 23.18 -24.34 8.66
CA CYS A 4 22.77 -24.28 7.25
C CYS A 4 22.17 -22.89 6.95
N VAL A 5 23.01 -21.89 6.67
CA VAL A 5 22.77 -20.91 5.59
C VAL A 5 24.16 -20.43 5.15
N ASP A 6 24.50 -20.81 3.92
CA ASP A 6 25.78 -20.56 3.28
C ASP A 6 26.11 -19.06 3.20
N ALA A 7 27.28 -18.67 3.71
CA ALA A 7 27.79 -17.31 3.66
C ALA A 7 28.18 -16.86 2.22
N ALA A 8 28.16 -17.79 1.26
CA ALA A 8 28.61 -17.55 -0.11
C ALA A 8 27.61 -16.78 -1.02
N ALA A 9 26.38 -16.49 -0.58
CA ALA A 9 25.37 -15.81 -1.41
C ALA A 9 25.33 -14.26 -1.29
N ARG A 10 26.28 -13.62 -0.61
CA ARG A 10 26.21 -12.19 -0.20
C ARG A 10 27.08 -11.20 -0.98
N GLN A 11 27.61 -11.51 -2.17
CA GLN A 11 28.25 -10.49 -3.01
C GLN A 11 27.28 -9.96 -4.07
N PRO A 12 26.81 -8.70 -3.96
CA PRO A 12 26.10 -8.07 -5.06
C PRO A 12 27.07 -7.35 -6.01
N PRO A 13 26.85 -7.42 -7.33
CA PRO A 13 27.50 -6.55 -8.30
C PRO A 13 26.87 -5.15 -8.21
N GLY A 14 27.71 -4.11 -8.14
CA GLY A 14 27.28 -2.71 -8.19
C GLY A 14 27.92 -1.88 -7.08
N THR A 15 28.72 -0.91 -7.49
CA THR A 15 29.37 0.10 -6.64
C THR A 15 28.29 0.86 -5.83
N PRO A 16 28.34 0.85 -4.49
CA PRO A 16 27.44 1.68 -3.69
C PRO A 16 27.73 3.16 -3.92
N PRO A 17 26.75 4.06 -3.70
CA PRO A 17 26.98 5.50 -3.73
C PRO A 17 28.11 5.87 -2.73
N PRO A 18 28.94 6.90 -3.04
CA PRO A 18 30.08 7.24 -2.20
C PRO A 18 29.62 7.69 -0.80
N GLY A 19 30.12 7.03 0.25
CA GLY A 19 29.94 7.44 1.64
C GLY A 19 29.50 6.35 2.63
N LEU A 20 28.96 5.21 2.18
CA LEU A 20 28.55 4.11 3.07
C LEU A 20 28.83 2.75 2.43
N ASP A 21 29.71 1.96 3.04
CA ASP A 21 29.96 0.58 2.62
C ASP A 21 28.77 -0.31 3.01
N LEU A 22 27.90 -0.58 2.04
CA LEU A 22 26.76 -1.49 2.19
C LEU A 22 27.20 -2.88 2.66
N GLN A 23 28.38 -3.37 2.27
CA GLN A 23 28.86 -4.69 2.71
C GLN A 23 29.18 -4.68 4.21
N ALA A 24 29.93 -3.68 4.68
CA ALA A 24 30.18 -3.51 6.11
C ALA A 24 28.87 -3.34 6.89
N LEU A 25 27.95 -2.45 6.46
CA LEU A 25 26.67 -2.26 7.16
C LEU A 25 25.84 -3.54 7.20
N SER A 26 25.80 -4.28 6.10
CA SER A 26 25.09 -5.55 6.04
C SER A 26 25.71 -6.58 6.98
N ALA A 27 27.04 -6.69 7.04
CA ALA A 27 27.73 -7.60 7.95
C ALA A 27 27.40 -7.30 9.42
N HIS A 28 27.44 -6.03 9.82
CA HIS A 28 27.09 -5.61 11.19
C HIS A 28 25.62 -5.89 11.51
N ALA A 29 24.70 -5.51 10.62
CA ALA A 29 23.26 -5.71 10.85
C ALA A 29 22.92 -7.19 11.01
N TRP A 30 23.47 -8.06 10.16
CA TRP A 30 23.18 -9.50 10.21
C TRP A 30 23.94 -10.25 11.31
N ALA A 31 24.97 -9.65 11.92
CA ALA A 31 25.60 -10.21 13.11
C ALA A 31 24.71 -10.07 14.36
N LEU A 32 23.73 -9.15 14.33
CA LEU A 32 22.76 -8.95 15.40
C LEU A 32 21.60 -9.93 15.22
N GLU A 33 21.53 -10.96 16.04
CA GLU A 33 20.43 -11.94 16.01
C GLU A 33 19.27 -11.53 16.93
N LEU A 34 18.06 -12.03 16.65
CA LEU A 34 16.90 -11.80 17.50
C LEU A 34 17.09 -12.58 18.82
N PRO A 35 17.18 -11.91 19.98
CA PRO A 35 17.42 -12.62 21.23
C PRO A 35 16.22 -13.47 21.64
N THR A 36 16.50 -14.69 22.10
CA THR A 36 15.52 -15.59 22.68
C THR A 36 14.87 -14.96 23.92
N PRO A 37 13.67 -15.41 24.35
CA PRO A 37 13.03 -14.87 25.54
C PRO A 37 13.90 -14.88 26.81
N ARG A 38 14.85 -15.82 26.93
CA ARG A 38 15.79 -15.90 28.04
C ARG A 38 16.90 -14.86 27.93
N GLU A 39 17.48 -14.67 26.75
CA GLU A 39 18.56 -13.72 26.50
C GLU A 39 18.13 -12.26 26.60
N ARG A 40 16.84 -11.96 26.36
CA ARG A 40 16.28 -10.59 26.46
C ARG A 40 16.55 -9.90 27.80
N ARG A 41 16.75 -10.66 28.88
CA ARG A 41 17.06 -10.10 30.21
C ARG A 41 18.51 -9.61 30.33
N SER A 42 19.40 -10.14 29.50
CA SER A 42 20.83 -9.83 29.50
C SER A 42 21.22 -8.79 28.45
N VAL A 43 20.26 -8.32 27.66
CA VAL A 43 20.50 -7.26 26.67
C VAL A 43 20.74 -5.95 27.39
N LEU A 44 21.90 -5.34 27.14
CA LEU A 44 22.21 -3.96 27.51
C LEU A 44 21.36 -3.04 26.64
N ARG A 45 20.18 -2.64 27.15
CA ARG A 45 19.11 -2.06 26.33
C ARG A 45 19.48 -0.68 25.78
N HIS A 46 20.20 0.12 26.55
CA HIS A 46 20.59 1.47 26.15
C HIS A 46 21.60 1.42 25.00
N GLU A 47 22.66 0.66 25.16
CA GLU A 47 23.71 0.43 24.17
C GLU A 47 23.16 -0.27 22.92
N ALA A 48 22.24 -1.23 23.10
CA ALA A 48 21.54 -1.85 21.98
C ALA A 48 20.66 -0.85 21.22
N ALA A 49 20.02 0.09 21.92
CA ALA A 49 19.21 1.13 21.30
C ALA A 49 20.08 2.08 20.46
N GLU A 50 21.20 2.55 21.00
CA GLU A 50 22.16 3.41 20.28
C GLU A 50 22.75 2.72 19.05
N LEU A 51 23.20 1.46 19.20
CA LEU A 51 23.78 0.69 18.10
C LEU A 51 22.77 0.43 16.98
N ILE A 52 21.58 -0.06 17.32
CA ILE A 52 20.55 -0.39 16.33
C ILE A 52 20.01 0.89 15.67
N ASP A 53 19.85 1.97 16.44
CA ASP A 53 19.48 3.28 15.87
C ASP A 53 20.52 3.77 14.87
N GLY A 54 21.80 3.81 15.25
CA GLY A 54 22.88 4.25 14.36
C GLY A 54 22.93 3.46 13.05
N LEU A 55 22.77 2.13 13.10
CA LEU A 55 22.69 1.30 11.90
C LEU A 55 21.44 1.59 11.08
N LEU A 56 20.28 1.69 11.73
CA LEU A 56 19.00 1.85 11.07
C LEU A 56 18.86 3.23 10.40
N VAL A 57 19.40 4.30 11.00
CA VAL A 57 19.43 5.64 10.38
C VAL A 57 20.31 5.65 9.14
N ARG A 58 21.50 5.02 9.15
CA ARG A 58 22.39 4.92 7.95
C ARG A 58 21.68 4.21 6.80
N VAL A 59 21.02 3.09 7.10
CA VAL A 59 20.25 2.31 6.13
C VAL A 59 19.06 3.13 5.61
N ALA A 60 18.30 3.78 6.48
CA ALA A 60 17.12 4.56 6.09
C ALA A 60 17.48 5.79 5.23
N ARG A 61 18.57 6.50 5.55
CA ARG A 61 19.07 7.63 4.73
C ARG A 61 19.50 7.16 3.34
N SER A 62 20.24 6.05 3.26
CA SER A 62 20.66 5.45 1.99
C SER A 62 19.48 5.02 1.13
N GLN A 63 18.46 4.43 1.76
CA GLN A 63 17.22 4.08 1.08
C GLN A 63 16.46 5.32 0.59
N GLY A 64 16.37 6.37 1.41
CA GLY A 64 15.70 7.62 1.05
C GLY A 64 16.35 8.32 -0.15
N ALA A 65 17.68 8.28 -0.24
CA ALA A 65 18.45 8.75 -1.37
C ALA A 65 18.10 8.00 -2.68
N VAL A 66 18.02 6.66 -2.62
CA VAL A 66 17.61 5.82 -3.76
C VAL A 66 16.13 6.02 -4.12
N ASP A 67 15.25 6.12 -3.12
CA ASP A 67 13.81 6.35 -3.29
C ASP A 67 13.53 7.69 -4.03
N LEU A 68 14.34 8.72 -3.81
CA LEU A 68 14.25 9.98 -4.55
C LEU A 68 14.55 9.80 -6.05
N ALA A 69 15.63 9.09 -6.39
CA ALA A 69 15.99 8.79 -7.77
C ALA A 69 14.93 7.90 -8.45
N ILE A 70 14.39 6.91 -7.74
CA ILE A 70 13.24 6.11 -8.22
C ILE A 70 12.03 7.02 -8.48
N GLY A 71 11.72 7.93 -7.57
CA GLY A 71 10.64 8.91 -7.73
C GLY A 71 10.81 9.76 -9.00
N ASP A 72 12.03 10.20 -9.30
CA ASP A 72 12.34 11.00 -10.49
C ASP A 72 12.09 10.20 -11.77
N GLY A 73 12.53 8.94 -11.83
CA GLY A 73 12.28 8.06 -12.98
C GLY A 73 10.81 7.65 -13.13
N LEU A 74 10.08 7.40 -12.03
CA LEU A 74 8.64 7.11 -12.07
C LEU A 74 7.82 8.34 -12.52
N ALA A 75 8.24 9.55 -12.09
CA ALA A 75 7.66 10.79 -12.57
C ALA A 75 7.96 11.01 -14.07
N ALA A 76 9.12 10.57 -14.56
CA ALA A 76 9.46 10.55 -15.98
C ALA A 76 8.55 9.64 -16.80
N LEU A 77 8.38 8.39 -16.36
CA LEU A 77 7.47 7.42 -16.98
C LEU A 77 5.99 7.81 -16.90
N SER A 78 5.63 8.80 -16.08
CA SER A 78 4.26 9.34 -16.04
C SER A 78 3.94 10.28 -17.21
N ARG A 79 4.94 10.70 -18.01
CA ARG A 79 4.79 11.64 -19.12
C ARG A 79 4.75 10.93 -20.48
N GLY A 80 4.06 11.53 -21.44
CA GLY A 80 3.95 11.00 -22.80
C GLY A 80 3.41 9.57 -22.84
N PRO A 81 3.87 8.72 -23.78
CA PRO A 81 3.46 7.31 -23.83
C PRO A 81 4.03 6.50 -22.64
N GLY A 82 5.10 6.97 -21.98
CA GLY A 82 5.50 6.56 -20.63
C GLY A 82 5.44 5.06 -20.35
N VAL A 83 4.75 4.69 -19.27
CA VAL A 83 4.51 3.29 -18.86
C VAL A 83 3.68 2.46 -19.85
N LEU A 84 2.88 3.11 -20.71
CA LEU A 84 2.07 2.42 -21.70
C LEU A 84 2.93 1.88 -22.84
N ALA A 85 4.01 2.58 -23.21
CA ALA A 85 5.05 2.06 -24.11
C ALA A 85 5.78 0.84 -23.52
N LEU A 86 5.67 0.61 -22.22
CA LEU A 86 6.18 -0.58 -21.53
C LEU A 86 5.09 -1.64 -21.31
N GLY A 87 3.86 -1.42 -21.79
CA GLY A 87 2.72 -2.34 -21.67
C GLY A 87 1.86 -2.17 -20.43
N PHE A 88 2.11 -1.16 -19.58
CA PHE A 88 1.40 -0.97 -18.32
C PHE A 88 0.37 0.17 -18.39
N SER A 89 -0.76 0.00 -17.68
CA SER A 89 -1.82 1.01 -17.60
C SER A 89 -1.52 2.17 -16.68
N SER A 90 -0.58 2.00 -15.75
CA SER A 90 -0.25 3.00 -14.74
C SER A 90 1.15 2.77 -14.16
N VAL A 91 1.74 3.83 -13.61
CA VAL A 91 3.00 3.76 -12.85
C VAL A 91 2.90 2.83 -11.66
N GLY A 92 1.72 2.73 -11.03
CA GLY A 92 1.49 1.81 -9.92
C GLY A 92 1.56 0.34 -10.33
N ASP A 93 0.99 -0.01 -11.49
CA ASP A 93 1.08 -1.37 -12.04
C ASP A 93 2.50 -1.70 -12.49
N TYR A 94 3.13 -0.76 -13.21
CA TYR A 94 4.54 -0.86 -13.59
C TYR A 94 5.43 -1.12 -12.38
N ALA A 95 5.36 -0.28 -11.35
CA ALA A 95 6.22 -0.40 -10.17
C ALA A 95 5.98 -1.71 -9.40
N ARG A 96 4.71 -2.14 -9.26
CA ARG A 96 4.36 -3.39 -8.56
C ARG A 96 4.93 -4.61 -9.29
N GLU A 97 4.69 -4.68 -10.59
CA GLU A 97 4.98 -5.87 -11.39
C GLU A 97 6.44 -5.92 -11.86
N ARG A 98 7.04 -4.76 -12.16
CA ARG A 98 8.40 -4.66 -12.71
C ARG A 98 9.46 -4.40 -11.64
N LEU A 99 9.17 -3.54 -10.66
CA LEU A 99 10.13 -3.10 -9.65
C LEU A 99 9.92 -3.74 -8.28
N GLY A 100 8.82 -4.47 -8.06
CA GLY A 100 8.49 -5.03 -6.75
C GLY A 100 8.15 -3.97 -5.70
N ILE A 101 7.74 -2.76 -6.11
CA ILE A 101 7.39 -1.65 -5.22
C ILE A 101 5.87 -1.50 -5.17
N ALA A 102 5.30 -1.42 -3.96
CA ALA A 102 3.87 -1.18 -3.79
C ALA A 102 3.38 0.05 -4.58
N ALA A 103 2.27 -0.09 -5.31
CA ALA A 103 1.73 0.96 -6.19
C ALA A 103 1.52 2.31 -5.49
N SER A 104 1.03 2.30 -4.26
CA SER A 104 0.82 3.53 -3.46
C SER A 104 2.14 4.18 -3.04
N THR A 105 3.18 3.39 -2.76
CA THR A 105 4.54 3.91 -2.49
C THR A 105 5.10 4.56 -3.75
N ALA A 106 5.03 3.89 -4.89
CA ALA A 106 5.49 4.41 -6.17
C ALA A 106 4.79 5.73 -6.56
N GLN A 107 3.48 5.81 -6.35
CA GLN A 107 2.70 7.04 -6.57
C GLN A 107 3.17 8.19 -5.65
N LYS A 108 3.45 7.91 -4.37
CA LYS A 108 3.96 8.92 -3.43
C LYS A 108 5.34 9.42 -3.84
N LEU A 109 6.25 8.52 -4.24
CA LEU A 109 7.58 8.88 -4.74
C LEU A 109 7.48 9.76 -5.98
N ALA A 110 6.71 9.33 -6.99
CA ALA A 110 6.49 10.11 -8.21
C ALA A 110 5.82 11.46 -7.94
N SER A 111 4.87 11.51 -7.00
CA SER A 111 4.20 12.76 -6.62
C SER A 111 5.14 13.73 -5.90
N LEU A 112 5.96 13.24 -4.99
CA LEU A 112 6.99 14.05 -4.33
C LEU A 112 7.97 14.62 -5.35
N SER A 113 8.52 13.78 -6.24
CA SER A 113 9.45 14.20 -7.28
C SER A 113 8.85 15.24 -8.23
N ARG A 114 7.58 15.11 -8.63
CA ARG A 114 6.89 16.15 -9.40
C ARG A 114 6.79 17.46 -8.63
N GLY A 115 6.40 17.41 -7.36
CA GLY A 115 6.34 18.59 -6.51
C GLY A 115 7.70 19.27 -6.35
N LEU A 116 8.77 18.50 -6.15
CA LEU A 116 10.12 19.03 -5.99
C LEU A 116 10.65 19.74 -7.26
N ARG A 117 10.17 19.40 -8.46
CA ARG A 117 10.59 20.10 -9.70
C ARG A 117 10.28 21.60 -9.69
N GLU A 118 9.22 22.00 -9.01
CA GLU A 118 8.82 23.41 -8.89
C GLU A 118 9.48 24.11 -7.68
N ARG A 119 10.30 23.40 -6.89
CA ARG A 119 11.00 23.90 -5.70
C ARG A 119 12.50 23.57 -5.79
N PRO A 120 13.31 24.31 -6.57
CA PRO A 120 14.71 23.96 -6.82
C PRO A 120 15.58 23.94 -5.57
N LEU A 121 15.38 24.85 -4.61
CA LEU A 121 16.15 24.87 -3.36
C LEU A 121 15.81 23.67 -2.47
N LEU A 122 14.51 23.35 -2.35
CA LEU A 122 14.08 22.19 -1.58
C LEU A 122 14.53 20.89 -2.26
N ARG A 123 14.39 20.80 -3.59
CA ARG A 123 14.86 19.64 -4.35
C ARG A 123 16.33 19.40 -4.11
N GLU A 124 17.14 20.45 -4.19
CA GLU A 124 18.58 20.32 -4.02
C GLU A 124 18.97 19.93 -2.58
N ALA A 125 18.32 20.51 -1.57
CA ALA A 125 18.53 20.13 -0.17
C ALA A 125 18.18 18.65 0.08
N VAL A 126 17.12 18.14 -0.55
CA VAL A 126 16.74 16.72 -0.48
C VAL A 126 17.74 15.84 -1.25
N ARG A 127 18.19 16.27 -2.43
CA ARG A 127 19.22 15.54 -3.20
C ARG A 127 20.55 15.44 -2.48
N ARG A 128 20.96 16.46 -1.71
CA ARG A 128 22.16 16.42 -0.87
C ARG A 128 21.98 15.59 0.41
N GLY A 129 20.76 15.19 0.75
CA GLY A 129 20.46 14.48 1.98
C GLY A 129 20.39 15.37 3.24
N GLU A 130 20.42 16.69 3.07
CA GLU A 130 20.32 17.66 4.17
C GLU A 130 18.89 17.74 4.73
N VAL A 131 17.89 17.44 3.88
CA VAL A 131 16.48 17.39 4.22
C VAL A 131 15.93 16.01 3.84
N SER A 132 15.32 15.30 4.79
CA SER A 132 14.72 13.99 4.50
C SER A 132 13.49 14.14 3.59
N THR A 133 13.15 13.08 2.84
CA THR A 133 11.96 13.05 2.00
C THR A 133 10.67 13.31 2.79
N ARG A 134 10.61 12.87 4.06
CA ARG A 134 9.50 13.13 4.97
C ARG A 134 9.37 14.60 5.33
N LYS A 135 10.47 15.27 5.71
CA LYS A 135 10.46 16.71 5.98
C LYS A 135 10.07 17.50 4.74
N ALA A 136 10.60 17.10 3.57
CA ALA A 136 10.24 17.72 2.30
C ALA A 136 8.75 17.58 1.97
N GLN A 137 8.15 16.41 2.19
CA GLN A 137 6.70 16.22 2.02
C GLN A 137 5.89 17.15 2.93
N THR A 138 6.29 17.32 4.19
CA THR A 138 5.61 18.18 5.17
C THR A 138 5.58 19.63 4.71
N VAL A 139 6.70 20.16 4.22
CA VAL A 139 6.81 21.58 3.82
C VAL A 139 6.46 21.83 2.35
N LEU A 140 6.26 20.78 1.53
CA LEU A 140 6.16 20.87 0.07
C LEU A 140 5.12 21.89 -0.42
N LYS A 141 3.96 21.96 0.25
CA LYS A 141 2.89 22.89 -0.10
C LYS A 141 3.20 24.33 0.31
N ALA A 142 3.91 24.53 1.42
CA ALA A 142 4.24 25.83 1.98
C ALA A 142 5.52 26.44 1.37
N ALA A 143 6.48 25.61 0.96
CA ALA A 143 7.71 26.03 0.29
C ALA A 143 7.42 26.39 -1.18
N ARG A 144 6.93 27.60 -1.44
CA ARG A 144 6.64 28.11 -2.79
C ARG A 144 7.12 29.54 -2.95
N GLY A 145 7.63 29.85 -4.15
CA GLY A 145 8.05 31.22 -4.48
C GLY A 145 9.05 31.78 -3.47
N VAL A 146 8.76 32.97 -2.94
CA VAL A 146 9.63 33.68 -1.99
C VAL A 146 9.82 32.95 -0.65
N ASP A 147 8.88 32.09 -0.27
CA ASP A 147 8.90 31.39 1.02
C ASP A 147 9.77 30.12 1.00
N GLU A 148 10.17 29.66 -0.19
CA GLU A 148 10.90 28.40 -0.35
C GLU A 148 12.18 28.36 0.48
N ALA A 149 13.00 29.40 0.42
CA ALA A 149 14.27 29.46 1.14
C ALA A 149 14.09 29.38 2.67
N ALA A 150 13.08 30.07 3.20
CA ALA A 150 12.77 30.05 4.63
C ALA A 150 12.34 28.66 5.08
N TRP A 151 11.46 27.99 4.33
CA TRP A 151 11.03 26.63 4.65
C TRP A 151 12.15 25.60 4.53
N VAL A 152 13.07 25.74 3.57
CA VAL A 152 14.25 24.87 3.45
C VAL A 152 15.19 25.03 4.66
N ALA A 153 15.45 26.26 5.09
CA ALA A 153 16.28 26.53 6.27
C ALA A 153 15.70 25.87 7.53
N ARG A 154 14.37 25.98 7.72
CA ARG A 154 13.67 25.32 8.82
C ARG A 154 13.71 23.80 8.70
N ALA A 155 13.52 23.25 7.50
CA ALA A 155 13.51 21.81 7.27
C ALA A 155 14.86 21.14 7.59
N ARG A 156 15.97 21.87 7.49
CA ARG A 156 17.30 21.37 7.88
C ARG A 156 17.43 21.14 9.38
N THR A 157 16.73 21.91 10.22
CA THR A 157 16.97 21.95 11.68
C THR A 157 15.78 21.46 12.51
N GLU A 158 14.54 21.69 12.08
CA GLU A 158 13.34 21.36 12.84
C GLU A 158 12.92 19.89 12.69
N SER A 159 12.17 19.38 13.69
CA SER A 159 11.53 18.06 13.66
C SER A 159 10.39 18.01 12.62
N VAL A 160 10.02 16.82 12.15
CA VAL A 160 8.86 16.65 11.26
C VAL A 160 7.59 17.16 11.94
N ARG A 161 7.40 16.87 13.24
CA ARG A 161 6.31 17.43 14.05
C ARG A 161 6.36 18.96 14.12
N GLY A 162 7.53 19.54 14.40
CA GLY A 162 7.71 21.00 14.47
C GLY A 162 7.36 21.70 13.16
N LEU A 163 7.84 21.15 12.03
CA LEU A 163 7.50 21.62 10.69
C LEU A 163 6.00 21.49 10.41
N ALA A 164 5.37 20.38 10.81
CA ALA A 164 3.94 20.17 10.60
C ALA A 164 3.10 21.19 11.37
N ALA A 165 3.44 21.46 12.64
CA ALA A 165 2.81 22.49 13.45
C ALA A 165 3.01 23.89 12.86
N ALA A 166 4.20 24.15 12.33
CA ALA A 166 4.51 25.41 11.67
C ALA A 166 3.71 25.63 10.38
N VAL A 167 3.58 24.60 9.54
CA VAL A 167 2.78 24.67 8.30
C VAL A 167 1.32 24.94 8.64
N ARG A 168 0.76 24.29 9.67
CA ARG A 168 -0.60 24.57 10.15
C ARG A 168 -0.77 26.02 10.61
N ARG A 169 0.19 26.54 11.40
CA ARG A 169 0.18 27.96 11.85
C ARG A 169 0.25 28.95 10.70
N ALA A 170 0.93 28.60 9.61
CA ALA A 170 0.99 29.40 8.39
C ALA A 170 -0.27 29.27 7.50
N GLY A 171 -1.33 28.60 7.97
CA GLY A 171 -2.55 28.35 7.18
C GLY A 171 -2.36 27.30 6.08
N GLY A 172 -1.24 26.59 6.06
CA GLY A 172 -0.95 25.55 5.10
C GLY A 172 -1.67 24.24 5.44
N SER A 173 -2.12 23.53 4.41
CA SER A 173 -2.58 22.15 4.58
C SER A 173 -1.40 21.18 4.55
N LEU A 174 -1.43 20.19 5.44
CA LEU A 174 -0.49 19.07 5.37
C LEU A 174 -0.87 18.12 4.21
N PRO A 175 0.04 17.25 3.76
CA PRO A 175 -0.36 16.10 2.96
C PRO A 175 -1.38 15.28 3.75
N GLU A 176 -2.40 14.73 3.09
CA GLU A 176 -3.30 13.76 3.74
C GLU A 176 -2.46 12.60 4.28
N GLU A 177 -2.34 12.55 5.60
CA GLU A 177 -1.58 11.52 6.28
C GLU A 177 -2.45 10.28 6.41
N GLN A 178 -2.48 9.52 5.33
CA GLN A 178 -2.94 8.13 5.23
C GLN A 178 -4.41 7.97 4.82
N PRO A 179 -4.71 6.91 4.03
CA PRO A 179 -6.10 6.48 3.86
C PRO A 179 -6.69 6.13 5.23
N GLU A 180 -7.97 6.41 5.39
CA GLU A 180 -8.73 6.15 6.62
C GLU A 180 -8.45 4.72 7.15
N ARG A 181 -8.20 4.61 8.46
CA ARG A 181 -7.86 3.33 9.09
C ARG A 181 -9.03 2.36 8.93
N LEU A 182 -8.79 1.26 8.23
CA LEU A 182 -9.76 0.18 8.13
C LEU A 182 -9.77 -0.65 9.43
N VAL A 183 -10.95 -0.88 9.97
CA VAL A 183 -11.20 -1.80 11.08
C VAL A 183 -11.77 -3.08 10.48
N ARG A 184 -11.34 -4.24 11.00
CA ARG A 184 -11.91 -5.53 10.63
C ARG A 184 -13.15 -5.76 11.49
N ILE A 185 -14.29 -5.94 10.86
CA ILE A 185 -15.58 -6.21 11.49
C ILE A 185 -16.14 -7.49 10.89
N ASP A 186 -16.55 -8.43 11.74
CA ASP A 186 -17.29 -9.60 11.29
C ASP A 186 -18.76 -9.22 11.19
N VAL A 187 -19.30 -9.20 9.97
CA VAL A 187 -20.68 -8.83 9.69
C VAL A 187 -21.60 -9.99 10.09
N PRO A 188 -22.47 -9.82 11.09
CA PRO A 188 -23.33 -10.90 11.55
C PRO A 188 -24.43 -11.15 10.52
N LEU A 189 -24.50 -12.37 9.97
CA LEU A 189 -25.51 -12.78 8.97
C LEU A 189 -26.03 -14.17 9.32
N THR A 190 -27.33 -14.42 9.13
CA THR A 190 -27.84 -15.80 9.23
C THR A 190 -27.38 -16.63 8.03
N ARG A 191 -27.42 -17.96 8.17
CA ARG A 191 -27.13 -18.88 7.05
C ARG A 191 -28.05 -18.65 5.85
N SER A 192 -29.31 -18.25 6.08
CA SER A 192 -30.29 -17.94 5.03
C SER A 192 -30.12 -16.55 4.43
N GLY A 193 -29.60 -15.58 5.19
CA GLY A 193 -29.33 -14.23 4.73
C GLY A 193 -28.12 -14.08 3.83
N ARG A 194 -27.12 -14.93 4.06
CA ARG A 194 -25.82 -14.87 3.38
C ARG A 194 -25.90 -14.88 1.85
N PRO A 195 -26.69 -15.75 1.19
CA PRO A 195 -26.84 -15.72 -0.27
C PRO A 195 -27.37 -14.37 -0.78
N TRP A 196 -28.33 -13.77 -0.09
CA TRP A 196 -28.90 -12.47 -0.45
C TRP A 196 -27.89 -11.34 -0.30
N PHE A 197 -27.11 -11.38 0.78
CA PHE A 197 -26.04 -10.42 1.00
C PHE A 197 -24.92 -10.54 -0.05
N ASP A 198 -24.51 -11.78 -0.39
CA ASP A 198 -23.54 -12.05 -1.45
C ASP A 198 -24.05 -11.57 -2.82
N GLU A 199 -25.35 -11.76 -3.11
CA GLU A 199 -25.99 -11.25 -4.33
C GLU A 199 -26.05 -9.72 -4.35
N ALA A 200 -26.37 -9.07 -3.24
CA ALA A 200 -26.37 -7.62 -3.11
C ALA A 200 -24.95 -7.05 -3.30
N LEU A 201 -23.93 -7.68 -2.72
CA LEU A 201 -22.51 -7.34 -2.96
C LEU A 201 -22.12 -7.53 -4.43
N ALA A 202 -22.62 -8.56 -5.10
CA ALA A 202 -22.36 -8.76 -6.52
C ALA A 202 -23.02 -7.66 -7.36
N LEU A 203 -24.26 -7.31 -7.06
CA LEU A 203 -25.03 -6.23 -7.69
C LEU A 203 -24.35 -4.86 -7.51
N ALA A 204 -24.00 -4.49 -6.27
CA ALA A 204 -23.24 -3.28 -5.96
C ALA A 204 -21.87 -3.26 -6.68
N GLY A 205 -21.23 -4.42 -6.81
CA GLY A 205 -20.01 -4.58 -7.60
C GLY A 205 -20.20 -4.31 -9.10
N ARG A 206 -21.36 -4.63 -9.68
CA ARG A 206 -21.68 -4.26 -11.07
C ARG A 206 -21.85 -2.75 -11.24
N MET A 207 -22.41 -2.06 -10.24
CA MET A 207 -22.62 -0.61 -10.25
C MET A 207 -21.31 0.17 -10.06
N LEU A 208 -20.49 -0.22 -9.08
CA LEU A 208 -19.23 0.46 -8.75
C LEU A 208 -18.04 0.00 -9.61
N GLY A 209 -18.17 -1.13 -10.30
CA GLY A 209 -17.13 -1.80 -11.07
C GLY A 209 -16.40 -2.91 -10.30
N GLY A 210 -15.86 -3.89 -11.04
CA GLY A 210 -15.36 -5.15 -10.46
C GLY A 210 -14.27 -5.03 -9.38
N ASN A 211 -13.47 -3.96 -9.41
CA ASN A 211 -12.43 -3.70 -8.39
C ASN A 211 -12.93 -2.98 -7.12
N ALA A 212 -14.21 -2.62 -7.04
CA ALA A 212 -14.74 -1.92 -5.87
C ALA A 212 -14.53 -2.78 -4.61
N PRO A 213 -13.88 -2.24 -3.56
CA PRO A 213 -13.63 -3.00 -2.33
C PRO A 213 -14.95 -3.33 -1.64
N ARG A 214 -14.98 -4.45 -0.89
CA ARG A 214 -16.20 -4.90 -0.18
C ARG A 214 -16.84 -3.80 0.66
N TRP A 215 -16.04 -3.01 1.40
CA TRP A 215 -16.58 -1.92 2.21
C TRP A 215 -17.32 -0.85 1.39
N ALA A 216 -16.88 -0.55 0.17
CA ALA A 216 -17.54 0.46 -0.68
C ALA A 216 -18.88 -0.07 -1.21
N ARG A 217 -18.94 -1.38 -1.46
CA ARG A 217 -20.19 -2.07 -1.84
C ARG A 217 -21.18 -2.10 -0.67
N VAL A 218 -20.70 -2.29 0.55
CA VAL A 218 -21.52 -2.16 1.76
C VAL A 218 -21.97 -0.71 1.96
N GLU A 219 -21.07 0.27 1.77
CA GLU A 219 -21.39 1.70 1.93
C GLU A 219 -22.57 2.14 1.05
N ILE A 220 -22.60 1.74 -0.23
CA ILE A 220 -23.74 2.07 -1.11
C ILE A 220 -25.04 1.36 -0.69
N MET A 221 -24.96 0.13 -0.16
CA MET A 221 -26.13 -0.58 0.39
C MET A 221 -26.69 0.16 1.61
N CYS A 222 -25.82 0.65 2.50
CA CYS A 222 -26.25 1.45 3.65
C CYS A 222 -26.90 2.76 3.20
N GLN A 223 -26.27 3.48 2.26
CA GLN A 223 -26.78 4.75 1.75
C GLN A 223 -28.15 4.58 1.08
N GLU A 224 -28.34 3.52 0.30
CA GLU A 224 -29.63 3.19 -0.30
C GLU A 224 -30.70 2.95 0.78
N PHE A 225 -30.40 2.09 1.77
CA PHE A 225 -31.36 1.78 2.83
C PHE A 225 -31.74 3.01 3.65
N LEU A 226 -30.75 3.81 4.06
CA LEU A 226 -30.94 5.03 4.85
C LEU A 226 -31.67 6.13 4.08
N SER A 227 -31.61 6.12 2.74
CA SER A 227 -32.40 7.04 1.92
C SER A 227 -33.90 6.74 1.97
N SER A 228 -34.27 5.47 2.12
CA SER A 228 -35.67 5.02 2.24
C SER A 228 -36.14 4.90 3.70
N HIS A 229 -35.21 4.73 4.64
CA HIS A 229 -35.45 4.56 6.07
C HIS A 229 -34.54 5.53 6.84
N PRO A 230 -34.94 6.81 6.98
CA PRO A 230 -34.12 7.79 7.70
C PRO A 230 -33.98 7.39 9.17
N GLU A 231 -32.88 7.80 9.81
CA GLU A 231 -32.68 7.54 11.23
C GLU A 231 -33.73 8.27 12.09
N PRO A 232 -34.17 7.66 13.20
CA PRO A 232 -35.04 8.31 14.15
C PRO A 232 -34.33 9.50 14.79
N LEU A 233 -34.99 10.66 14.74
CA LEU A 233 -34.52 11.89 15.37
C LEU A 233 -35.20 12.09 16.72
N GLU A 234 -34.42 12.52 17.70
CA GLU A 234 -34.92 13.10 18.94
C GLU A 234 -35.67 14.42 18.66
N PRO A 235 -36.54 14.88 19.58
CA PRO A 235 -37.33 16.10 19.40
C PRO A 235 -36.50 17.37 19.16
N ASP A 236 -35.21 17.36 19.52
CA ASP A 236 -34.27 18.46 19.30
C ASP A 236 -33.51 18.37 17.96
N GLY A 237 -33.82 17.37 17.14
CA GLY A 237 -33.22 17.14 15.83
C GLY A 237 -31.92 16.33 15.84
N ARG A 238 -31.49 15.79 17.00
CA ARG A 238 -30.34 14.87 17.08
C ARG A 238 -30.75 13.45 16.71
N VAL A 239 -29.80 12.61 16.28
CA VAL A 239 -30.08 11.19 16.05
C VAL A 239 -30.20 10.47 17.39
N GLN A 240 -31.25 9.68 17.57
CA GLN A 240 -31.49 8.95 18.82
C GLN A 240 -30.34 7.96 19.11
N GLY A 241 -29.66 8.12 20.25
CA GLY A 241 -28.49 7.31 20.64
C GLY A 241 -27.14 7.76 20.07
N ALA A 242 -27.05 8.96 19.48
CA ALA A 242 -25.78 9.54 19.00
C ALA A 242 -24.77 9.80 20.12
N ASP A 243 -25.24 10.26 21.28
CA ASP A 243 -24.40 10.65 22.42
C ASP A 243 -23.66 9.43 23.05
N GLU A 244 -24.26 8.24 23.04
CA GLU A 244 -23.63 7.00 23.56
C GLU A 244 -22.49 6.47 22.66
N ALA A 245 -22.48 6.80 21.36
CA ALA A 245 -21.46 6.36 20.42
C ALA A 245 -20.25 7.31 20.33
N GLU A 246 -20.42 8.58 20.70
CA GLU A 246 -19.36 9.60 20.73
C GLU A 246 -18.60 9.62 22.07
N GLU A 247 -19.27 9.42 23.22
CA GLU A 247 -18.65 9.59 24.54
C GLU A 247 -17.76 8.42 25.01
N ASP A 248 -17.95 7.20 24.50
CA ASP A 248 -17.27 6.01 25.04
C ASP A 248 -15.98 5.60 24.29
N TRP A 249 -15.43 6.46 23.42
CA TRP A 249 -14.20 6.15 22.68
C TRP A 249 -12.92 6.78 23.27
N PRO A 250 -12.06 6.00 23.96
CA PRO A 250 -10.81 6.48 24.59
C PRO A 250 -9.69 6.91 23.60
N GLY A 251 -10.02 7.14 22.33
CA GLY A 251 -9.07 7.44 21.25
C GLY A 251 -8.59 8.88 21.21
N ASP A 252 -9.44 9.86 21.56
CA ASP A 252 -9.09 11.27 21.43
C ASP A 252 -8.13 11.70 22.55
N ALA A 253 -8.49 11.42 23.81
CA ALA A 253 -7.61 11.61 24.96
C ALA A 253 -6.25 10.88 24.84
N ARG A 254 -6.23 9.67 24.24
CA ARG A 254 -4.98 8.96 23.97
C ARG A 254 -4.13 9.65 22.90
N SER A 255 -4.77 10.27 21.91
CA SER A 255 -4.10 10.99 20.83
C SER A 255 -3.51 12.31 21.33
N GLU A 256 -4.26 13.05 22.15
CA GLU A 256 -3.77 14.26 22.82
C GLU A 256 -2.60 13.96 23.76
N TRP A 257 -2.74 12.95 24.62
CA TRP A 257 -1.65 12.52 25.50
C TRP A 257 -0.40 12.13 24.71
N LEU A 258 -0.55 11.38 23.62
CA LEU A 258 0.57 10.97 22.78
C LEU A 258 1.26 12.18 22.14
N ALA A 259 0.49 13.16 21.65
CA ALA A 259 1.03 14.39 21.07
C ALA A 259 1.83 15.20 22.11
N ALA A 260 1.29 15.35 23.33
CA ALA A 260 1.98 16.01 24.44
C ALA A 260 3.26 15.26 24.85
N ALA A 261 3.23 13.92 24.91
CA ALA A 261 4.39 13.10 25.23
C ALA A 261 5.49 13.21 24.17
N MET A 262 5.12 13.28 22.87
CA MET A 262 6.07 13.50 21.79
C MET A 262 6.79 14.84 21.94
N GLU A 263 6.04 15.92 22.21
CA GLU A 263 6.58 17.25 22.42
C GLU A 263 7.50 17.34 23.64
N ALA A 264 7.07 16.78 24.77
CA ALA A 264 7.88 16.77 26.00
C ALA A 264 9.21 16.05 25.80
N LEU A 265 9.20 14.87 25.16
CA LEU A 265 10.42 14.10 24.89
C LEU A 265 11.34 14.79 23.87
N GLU A 266 10.78 15.44 22.84
CA GLU A 266 11.58 16.27 21.92
C GLU A 266 12.32 17.40 22.66
N ALA A 267 11.67 18.04 23.63
CA ALA A 267 12.27 19.11 24.42
C ALA A 267 13.29 18.58 25.44
N GLU A 268 12.95 17.53 26.18
CA GLU A 268 13.80 16.92 27.22
C GLU A 268 15.11 16.39 26.65
N THR A 269 15.05 15.76 25.46
CA THR A 269 16.23 15.17 24.82
C THR A 269 17.03 16.14 23.96
N ASP A 270 16.64 17.42 23.91
CA ASP A 270 17.11 18.40 22.92
C ASP A 270 17.13 17.81 21.50
N ARG A 271 15.98 17.25 21.08
CA ARG A 271 15.81 16.53 19.81
C ARG A 271 16.83 15.41 19.62
N TRP A 272 17.01 14.62 20.68
CA TRP A 272 17.92 13.46 20.73
C TRP A 272 19.36 13.80 20.34
N SER A 273 19.88 14.92 20.83
CA SER A 273 21.24 15.41 20.53
C SER A 273 22.35 14.45 20.98
N TYR A 274 22.06 13.56 21.93
CA TYR A 274 22.96 12.50 22.39
C TYR A 274 23.08 11.33 21.41
N LEU A 275 22.08 11.11 20.54
CA LEU A 275 22.15 10.07 19.53
C LEU A 275 23.04 10.52 18.36
N GLU A 276 23.65 9.54 17.69
CA GLU A 276 24.56 9.80 16.59
C GLU A 276 23.94 10.70 15.50
N VAL A 277 24.68 11.76 15.13
CA VAL A 277 24.38 12.63 13.99
C VAL A 277 25.22 12.17 12.81
N LEU A 278 24.56 11.69 11.77
CA LEU A 278 25.23 11.20 10.57
C LEU A 278 25.37 12.30 9.52
N ASP A 279 26.36 12.14 8.65
CA ASP A 279 26.51 12.97 7.47
C ASP A 279 25.32 12.80 6.50
N PRO A 280 24.98 13.85 5.73
CA PRO A 280 24.02 13.76 4.64
C PRO A 280 24.44 12.70 3.61
N VAL A 281 23.48 11.89 3.16
CA VAL A 281 23.69 10.91 2.09
C VAL A 281 23.07 11.46 0.81
N ALA A 282 23.90 11.75 -0.19
CA ALA A 282 23.44 12.29 -1.46
C ALA A 282 22.67 11.23 -2.27
N ALA A 283 21.62 11.68 -2.95
CA ALA A 283 20.87 10.88 -3.90
C ALA A 283 21.71 10.55 -5.15
N PRO A 284 21.55 9.35 -5.73
CA PRO A 284 22.12 9.04 -7.04
C PRO A 284 21.69 10.06 -8.12
N PRO A 285 22.40 10.10 -9.27
CA PRO A 285 21.96 10.85 -10.43
C PRO A 285 20.51 10.52 -10.81
N SER A 286 19.76 11.52 -11.28
CA SER A 286 18.35 11.32 -11.55
C SER A 286 18.19 10.49 -12.82
N PRO A 287 17.34 9.44 -12.82
CA PRO A 287 17.10 8.65 -14.03
C PRO A 287 16.48 9.45 -15.17
N ASP A 288 15.83 10.58 -14.85
CA ASP A 288 15.19 11.49 -15.81
C ASP A 288 16.19 12.44 -16.50
N ASP A 289 17.46 12.41 -16.09
CA ASP A 289 18.50 13.24 -16.70
C ASP A 289 18.65 12.84 -18.18
N ASP A 290 18.67 13.85 -19.05
CA ASP A 290 18.69 13.76 -20.52
C ASP A 290 17.41 13.23 -21.20
N ALA A 291 16.26 13.31 -20.53
CA ALA A 291 14.94 12.93 -21.06
C ALA A 291 14.93 11.57 -21.81
N PRO A 292 15.37 10.48 -21.16
CA PRO A 292 15.58 9.20 -21.81
C PRO A 292 14.27 8.54 -22.28
N THR A 293 14.42 7.60 -23.22
CA THR A 293 13.30 6.79 -23.71
C THR A 293 12.75 5.85 -22.61
N PRO A 294 11.48 5.42 -22.68
CA PRO A 294 10.90 4.52 -21.68
C PRO A 294 11.69 3.23 -21.43
N PRO A 295 12.28 2.54 -22.44
CA PRO A 295 13.12 1.37 -22.19
C PRO A 295 14.41 1.67 -21.41
N VAL A 296 15.01 2.86 -21.61
CA VAL A 296 16.20 3.29 -20.86
C VAL A 296 15.83 3.62 -19.42
N LEU A 297 14.68 4.27 -19.21
CA LEU A 297 14.12 4.48 -17.87
C LEU A 297 13.84 3.16 -17.16
N ASP A 298 13.30 2.15 -17.86
CA ASP A 298 13.05 0.82 -17.30
C ASP A 298 14.32 0.16 -16.78
N ALA A 299 15.41 0.20 -17.57
CA ALA A 299 16.69 -0.35 -17.15
C ALA A 299 17.25 0.37 -15.91
N ARG A 300 17.29 1.71 -15.93
CA ARG A 300 17.79 2.53 -14.80
C ARG A 300 16.96 2.31 -13.53
N LEU A 301 15.63 2.24 -13.65
CA LEU A 301 14.74 1.98 -12.51
C LEU A 301 14.91 0.55 -11.98
N GLY A 302 15.15 -0.43 -12.85
CA GLY A 302 15.45 -1.80 -12.43
C GLY A 302 16.72 -1.91 -11.58
N GLU A 303 17.78 -1.19 -11.97
CA GLU A 303 19.02 -1.10 -11.18
C GLU A 303 18.77 -0.46 -9.82
N LEU A 304 18.09 0.69 -9.77
CA LEU A 304 17.76 1.37 -8.51
C LEU A 304 16.85 0.51 -7.62
N ALA A 305 15.88 -0.20 -8.18
CA ALA A 305 15.02 -1.10 -7.43
C ALA A 305 15.83 -2.26 -6.81
N ALA A 306 16.78 -2.84 -7.54
CA ALA A 306 17.67 -3.86 -6.98
C ALA A 306 18.57 -3.31 -5.86
N GLN A 307 19.00 -2.04 -5.94
CA GLN A 307 19.71 -1.38 -4.84
C GLN A 307 18.80 -1.21 -3.62
N ARG A 308 17.57 -0.75 -3.85
CA ARG A 308 16.54 -0.55 -2.83
C ARG A 308 16.18 -1.84 -2.10
N ASP A 309 16.07 -2.96 -2.79
CA ASP A 309 15.76 -4.27 -2.19
C ASP A 309 16.79 -4.70 -1.14
N ARG A 310 18.08 -4.39 -1.37
CA ARG A 310 19.15 -4.66 -0.39
C ARG A 310 18.96 -3.85 0.89
N TRP A 311 18.52 -2.60 0.77
CA TRP A 311 18.22 -1.75 1.93
C TRP A 311 16.94 -2.19 2.64
N ASP A 312 15.89 -2.57 1.89
CA ASP A 312 14.61 -3.03 2.45
C ASP A 312 14.81 -4.23 3.39
N ALA A 313 15.70 -5.17 3.04
CA ALA A 313 16.04 -6.32 3.89
C ALA A 313 16.69 -5.88 5.22
N LEU A 314 17.61 -4.92 5.17
CA LEU A 314 18.28 -4.38 6.37
C LEU A 314 17.30 -3.59 7.26
N VAL A 315 16.43 -2.76 6.66
CA VAL A 315 15.35 -2.06 7.39
C VAL A 315 14.43 -3.07 8.07
N GLY A 316 14.08 -4.17 7.38
CA GLY A 316 13.25 -5.23 7.95
C GLY A 316 13.88 -5.89 9.18
N HIS A 317 15.14 -6.29 9.08
CA HIS A 317 15.87 -6.94 10.17
C HIS A 317 16.12 -6.03 11.38
N LEU A 318 16.70 -4.85 11.14
CA LEU A 318 16.96 -3.88 12.21
C LEU A 318 15.65 -3.33 12.81
N GLY A 319 14.63 -3.12 11.96
CA GLY A 319 13.28 -2.76 12.41
C GLY A 319 12.65 -3.85 13.29
N LEU A 320 12.84 -5.13 12.96
CA LEU A 320 12.38 -6.25 13.77
C LEU A 320 13.06 -6.30 15.15
N LEU A 321 14.36 -6.03 15.22
CA LEU A 321 15.10 -5.95 16.48
C LEU A 321 14.61 -4.77 17.33
N MET A 322 14.56 -3.57 16.74
CA MET A 322 14.02 -2.34 17.35
C MET A 322 12.61 -2.58 17.92
N MET A 323 11.73 -3.22 17.13
CA MET A 323 10.36 -3.55 17.50
C MET A 323 10.28 -4.58 18.65
N SER A 324 11.02 -5.68 18.52
CA SER A 324 10.93 -6.82 19.44
C SER A 324 11.52 -6.52 20.82
N LEU A 325 12.49 -5.60 20.87
CA LEU A 325 13.14 -5.15 22.10
C LEU A 325 12.61 -3.80 22.62
N ARG A 326 11.66 -3.16 21.93
CA ARG A 326 11.11 -1.86 22.35
C ARG A 326 12.14 -0.75 22.53
N LEU A 327 13.24 -0.81 21.76
CA LEU A 327 14.42 0.04 21.97
C LEU A 327 14.15 1.52 21.66
N TRP A 328 13.14 1.85 20.87
CA TRP A 328 12.76 3.24 20.63
C TRP A 328 12.35 3.97 21.92
N ARG A 329 11.86 3.25 22.94
CA ARG A 329 11.54 3.84 24.24
C ARG A 329 12.80 4.19 25.02
N GLU A 330 13.79 3.31 24.96
CA GLU A 330 15.11 3.51 25.58
C GLU A 330 15.86 4.66 24.90
N ALA A 331 15.66 4.83 23.59
CA ALA A 331 16.14 5.97 22.82
C ALA A 331 15.28 7.24 22.99
N GLY A 332 14.35 7.28 23.95
CA GLY A 332 13.59 8.49 24.28
C GLY A 332 12.48 8.88 23.30
N PHE A 333 11.85 7.92 22.60
CA PHE A 333 10.70 8.19 21.72
C PHE A 333 9.37 7.70 22.31
N ALA A 334 8.35 8.57 22.25
CA ALA A 334 6.99 8.24 22.71
C ALA A 334 6.38 7.00 22.04
N SER A 335 6.68 6.76 20.76
CA SER A 335 6.16 5.62 20.00
C SER A 335 7.11 5.20 18.88
N PHE A 336 6.92 3.99 18.35
CA PHE A 336 7.69 3.52 17.20
C PHE A 336 7.46 4.37 15.94
N SER A 337 6.23 4.86 15.75
CA SER A 337 5.91 5.77 14.65
C SER A 337 6.59 7.14 14.82
N HIS A 338 6.69 7.64 16.05
CA HIS A 338 7.44 8.86 16.37
C HIS A 338 8.91 8.70 16.00
N TYR A 339 9.53 7.59 16.45
CA TYR A 339 10.90 7.22 16.08
C TYR A 339 11.11 7.15 14.56
N CYS A 340 10.25 6.43 13.84
CA CYS A 340 10.38 6.28 12.39
C CYS A 340 10.26 7.64 11.66
N ALA A 341 9.32 8.48 12.08
CA ALA A 341 9.10 9.77 11.44
C ALA A 341 10.28 10.72 11.65
N GLU A 342 10.77 10.83 12.89
CA GLU A 342 11.80 11.81 13.26
C GLU A 342 13.22 11.34 12.96
N ARG A 343 13.57 10.08 13.27
CA ARG A 343 14.93 9.55 13.05
C ARG A 343 15.14 8.97 11.66
N LEU A 344 14.18 8.20 11.16
CA LEU A 344 14.36 7.45 9.91
C LEU A 344 13.84 8.21 8.68
N GLY A 345 12.99 9.22 8.86
CA GLY A 345 12.28 9.85 7.74
C GLY A 345 11.32 8.88 7.03
N MET A 346 10.83 7.86 7.73
CA MET A 346 9.92 6.83 7.21
C MET A 346 8.61 6.82 8.00
N SER A 347 7.50 6.39 7.39
CA SER A 347 6.28 6.12 8.16
C SER A 347 6.45 4.85 9.01
N GLY A 348 5.96 4.83 10.25
CA GLY A 348 5.99 3.64 11.12
C GLY A 348 5.48 2.38 10.42
N ARG A 349 4.33 2.47 9.74
CA ARG A 349 3.74 1.37 8.94
C ARG A 349 4.71 0.79 7.90
N ALA A 350 5.54 1.61 7.26
CA ALA A 350 6.48 1.14 6.25
C ALA A 350 7.58 0.26 6.87
N VAL A 351 8.07 0.63 8.05
CA VAL A 351 9.07 -0.16 8.79
C VAL A 351 8.43 -1.40 9.40
N GLU A 352 7.24 -1.27 10.00
CA GLU A 352 6.46 -2.39 10.54
C GLU A 352 6.18 -3.47 9.49
N GLN A 353 5.79 -3.07 8.27
CA GLN A 353 5.56 -4.02 7.18
C GLN A 353 6.82 -4.81 6.80
N ARG A 354 7.99 -4.17 6.81
CA ARG A 354 9.27 -4.84 6.54
C ARG A 354 9.67 -5.75 7.68
N ALA A 355 9.53 -5.30 8.93
CA ALA A 355 9.79 -6.11 10.12
C ALA A 355 8.87 -7.32 10.22
N ALA A 356 7.59 -7.16 9.83
CA ALA A 356 6.62 -8.25 9.78
C ALA A 356 6.99 -9.28 8.70
N LEU A 357 7.40 -8.84 7.50
CA LEU A 357 7.90 -9.76 6.48
C LEU A 357 9.16 -10.48 6.97
N GLU A 358 10.13 -9.76 7.54
CA GLU A 358 11.37 -10.36 8.04
C GLU A 358 11.10 -11.43 9.09
N ARG A 359 10.17 -11.20 10.03
CA ARG A 359 9.71 -12.21 10.98
C ARG A 359 9.20 -13.47 10.27
N ARG A 360 8.37 -13.30 9.24
CA ARG A 360 7.86 -14.42 8.44
C ARG A 360 8.95 -15.13 7.65
N LEU A 361 10.03 -14.45 7.24
CA LEU A 361 11.19 -15.05 6.59
C LEU A 361 12.05 -15.89 7.55
N TYR A 362 11.96 -15.70 8.86
CA TYR A 362 12.51 -16.65 9.84
C TYR A 362 11.66 -17.91 9.97
N GLU A 363 10.33 -17.75 9.90
CA GLU A 363 9.37 -18.87 9.99
C GLU A 363 9.28 -19.67 8.69
N LEU A 364 9.57 -19.06 7.54
CA LEU A 364 9.51 -19.65 6.20
C LEU A 364 10.86 -19.51 5.47
N PRO A 365 11.88 -20.35 5.77
CA PRO A 365 13.20 -20.26 5.12
C PRO A 365 13.16 -20.38 3.59
N ALA A 366 12.27 -21.23 3.06
CA ALA A 366 12.08 -21.38 1.61
C ALA A 366 11.65 -20.07 0.92
N LEU A 367 10.90 -19.21 1.63
CA LEU A 367 10.52 -17.89 1.11
C LEU A 367 11.72 -16.94 1.07
N ARG A 368 12.59 -16.99 2.09
CA ARG A 368 13.83 -16.22 2.14
C ARG A 368 14.76 -16.62 1.00
N GLU A 369 14.92 -17.92 0.75
CA GLU A 369 15.72 -18.44 -0.36
C GLU A 369 15.17 -18.01 -1.72
N ALA A 370 13.84 -18.01 -1.91
CA ALA A 370 13.22 -17.55 -3.14
C ALA A 370 13.47 -16.06 -3.43
N MET A 371 13.43 -15.22 -2.39
CA MET A 371 13.77 -13.81 -2.48
C MET A 371 15.26 -13.60 -2.78
N ALA A 372 16.15 -14.30 -2.06
CA ALA A 372 17.60 -14.22 -2.26
C ALA A 372 18.02 -14.64 -3.68
N ALA A 373 17.37 -15.68 -4.22
CA ALA A 373 17.55 -16.14 -5.59
C ALA A 373 16.87 -15.23 -6.65
N ARG A 374 16.18 -14.16 -6.22
CA ARG A 374 15.40 -13.25 -7.08
C ARG A 374 14.34 -13.95 -7.96
N ARG A 375 13.84 -15.10 -7.50
CA ARG A 375 12.75 -15.84 -8.17
C ARG A 375 11.40 -15.14 -7.99
N ILE A 376 11.23 -14.42 -6.89
CA ILE A 376 10.04 -13.64 -6.57
C ILE A 376 10.41 -12.21 -6.14
N SER A 377 9.53 -11.26 -6.39
CA SER A 377 9.69 -9.87 -5.95
C SER A 377 9.26 -9.67 -4.50
N TYR A 378 9.66 -8.55 -3.90
CA TYR A 378 9.27 -8.15 -2.55
C TYR A 378 7.74 -8.14 -2.34
N GLU A 379 6.98 -7.52 -3.25
CA GLU A 379 5.52 -7.49 -3.15
C GLU A 379 4.87 -8.88 -3.25
N LYS A 380 5.43 -9.80 -4.06
CA LYS A 380 4.97 -11.20 -4.09
C LYS A 380 5.29 -11.91 -2.78
N ALA A 381 6.48 -11.71 -2.23
CA ALA A 381 6.86 -12.29 -0.94
C ALA A 381 5.93 -11.83 0.19
N ARG A 382 5.47 -10.57 0.19
CA ARG A 382 4.48 -10.08 1.15
C ARG A 382 3.13 -10.78 1.06
N VAL A 383 2.67 -11.11 -0.16
CA VAL A 383 1.43 -11.87 -0.36
C VAL A 383 1.59 -13.29 0.17
N ILE A 384 2.69 -13.96 -0.19
CA ILE A 384 2.98 -15.33 0.27
C ILE A 384 3.15 -15.36 1.80
N ALA A 385 3.88 -14.42 2.38
CA ALA A 385 4.10 -14.36 3.83
C ALA A 385 2.79 -14.26 4.63
N ALA A 386 1.76 -13.61 4.07
CA ALA A 386 0.44 -13.51 4.69
C ALA A 386 -0.44 -14.74 4.47
N ALA A 387 -0.28 -15.44 3.33
CA ALA A 387 -1.20 -16.49 2.89
C ALA A 387 -0.68 -17.93 3.06
N ALA A 388 0.63 -18.12 3.22
CA ALA A 388 1.25 -19.43 3.30
C ALA A 388 1.62 -19.82 4.74
N ASP A 389 1.71 -21.11 4.98
CA ASP A 389 2.30 -21.75 6.14
C ASP A 389 3.50 -22.63 5.71
N GLY A 390 4.06 -23.41 6.64
CA GLY A 390 5.21 -24.27 6.36
C GLY A 390 4.96 -25.31 5.27
N ASP A 391 3.72 -25.79 5.12
CA ASP A 391 3.38 -26.85 4.19
C ASP A 391 3.02 -26.30 2.79
N THR A 392 2.44 -25.10 2.74
CA THR A 392 1.93 -24.51 1.49
C THR A 392 2.91 -23.55 0.80
N VAL A 393 3.99 -23.13 1.49
CA VAL A 393 4.93 -22.11 0.99
C VAL A 393 5.53 -22.44 -0.37
N HIS A 394 5.92 -23.70 -0.62
CA HIS A 394 6.53 -24.10 -1.89
C HIS A 394 5.55 -23.99 -3.06
N ALA A 395 4.29 -24.38 -2.86
CA ALA A 395 3.24 -24.25 -3.87
C ALA A 395 2.94 -22.78 -4.18
N TRP A 396 2.92 -21.92 -3.16
CA TRP A 396 2.77 -20.48 -3.32
C TRP A 396 3.94 -19.84 -4.08
N ILE A 397 5.18 -20.26 -3.80
CA ILE A 397 6.37 -19.78 -4.52
C ILE A 397 6.30 -20.17 -6.00
N ALA A 398 6.04 -21.45 -6.29
CA ALA A 398 5.90 -21.93 -7.68
C ALA A 398 4.81 -21.17 -8.43
N ARG A 399 3.67 -20.91 -7.78
CA ARG A 399 2.59 -20.10 -8.35
C ARG A 399 3.03 -18.65 -8.60
N ALA A 400 3.77 -18.06 -7.67
CA ALA A 400 4.21 -16.68 -7.76
C ALA A 400 5.23 -16.44 -8.87
N GLU A 401 6.04 -17.43 -9.25
CA GLU A 401 7.01 -17.30 -10.35
C GLU A 401 6.34 -17.04 -11.70
N THR A 402 5.19 -17.67 -11.96
CA THR A 402 4.49 -17.57 -13.25
C THR A 402 3.32 -16.57 -13.25
N THR A 403 2.95 -16.04 -12.09
CA THR A 403 1.72 -15.24 -11.92
C THR A 403 2.05 -13.79 -11.61
N PRO A 404 1.41 -12.79 -12.27
CA PRO A 404 1.55 -11.39 -11.89
C PRO A 404 1.19 -11.14 -10.42
N CYS A 405 1.86 -10.19 -9.78
CA CYS A 405 1.68 -9.90 -8.36
C CYS A 405 0.22 -9.55 -8.00
N VAL A 406 -0.46 -8.77 -8.84
CA VAL A 406 -1.88 -8.42 -8.63
C VAL A 406 -2.79 -9.65 -8.71
N ALA A 407 -2.50 -10.59 -9.62
CA ALA A 407 -3.28 -11.82 -9.76
C ALA A 407 -3.02 -12.77 -8.57
N LEU A 408 -1.75 -12.92 -8.16
CA LEU A 408 -1.37 -13.68 -6.97
C LEU A 408 -2.08 -13.16 -5.71
N ARG A 409 -2.19 -11.83 -5.56
CA ARG A 409 -2.92 -11.21 -4.45
C ARG A 409 -4.41 -11.55 -4.50
N ARG A 410 -5.05 -11.44 -5.66
CA ARG A 410 -6.46 -11.82 -5.83
C ARG A 410 -6.69 -13.30 -5.51
N GLU A 411 -5.77 -14.19 -5.89
CA GLU A 411 -5.84 -15.61 -5.51
C GLU A 411 -5.71 -15.82 -4.00
N ALA A 412 -4.81 -15.09 -3.34
CA ALA A 412 -4.67 -15.13 -1.88
C ALA A 412 -5.92 -14.62 -1.16
N ASP A 413 -6.42 -13.45 -1.56
CA ASP A 413 -7.64 -12.86 -1.01
C ASP A 413 -8.85 -13.80 -1.22
N ALA A 414 -8.98 -14.41 -2.40
CA ALA A 414 -10.06 -15.37 -2.68
C ALA A 414 -9.98 -16.65 -1.85
N ARG A 415 -8.77 -17.16 -1.56
CA ARG A 415 -8.58 -18.31 -0.67
C ARG A 415 -8.89 -17.97 0.78
N GLU A 416 -8.44 -16.80 1.25
CA GLU A 416 -8.76 -16.28 2.58
C GLU A 416 -10.29 -16.15 2.72
N ASP A 417 -10.95 -15.55 1.73
CA ASP A 417 -12.40 -15.43 1.67
C ASP A 417 -13.10 -16.79 1.70
N ALA A 418 -12.65 -17.77 0.91
CA ALA A 418 -13.25 -19.11 0.89
C ALA A 418 -13.10 -19.84 2.24
N GLN A 419 -11.95 -19.70 2.90
CA GLN A 419 -11.73 -20.27 4.25
C GLN A 419 -12.65 -19.61 5.28
N MET A 420 -12.84 -18.29 5.20
CA MET A 420 -13.76 -17.56 6.07
C MET A 420 -15.21 -17.98 5.84
N CYS A 421 -15.63 -18.11 4.57
CA CYS A 421 -16.95 -18.64 4.20
C CYS A 421 -17.20 -20.01 4.84
N ALA A 422 -16.21 -20.91 4.82
CA ALA A 422 -16.34 -22.25 5.39
C ALA A 422 -16.51 -22.24 6.93
N ARG A 423 -16.01 -21.21 7.63
CA ARG A 423 -16.15 -21.03 9.08
C ARG A 423 -17.43 -20.31 9.49
N GLY A 424 -18.15 -19.75 8.52
CA GLY A 424 -19.35 -18.94 8.76
C GLY A 424 -19.05 -17.46 9.04
N ASP A 425 -17.79 -17.04 8.96
CA ASP A 425 -17.38 -15.66 9.22
C ASP A 425 -17.57 -14.80 7.95
N MET A 426 -17.92 -13.52 8.13
CA MET A 426 -17.95 -12.51 7.05
C MET A 426 -17.16 -11.26 7.46
N PRO A 427 -15.83 -11.34 7.55
CA PRO A 427 -15.01 -10.18 7.87
C PRO A 427 -14.99 -9.20 6.72
N VAL A 428 -15.34 -7.95 7.01
CA VAL A 428 -15.15 -6.82 6.12
C VAL A 428 -14.20 -5.83 6.80
N ARG A 429 -13.13 -5.47 6.09
CA ARG A 429 -12.25 -4.38 6.49
C ARG A 429 -12.83 -3.07 5.94
N MET A 430 -13.35 -2.21 6.81
CA MET A 430 -14.02 -0.98 6.40
C MET A 430 -13.53 0.24 7.20
N PRO A 431 -13.62 1.44 6.61
CA PRO A 431 -13.35 2.68 7.33
C PRO A 431 -14.40 2.90 8.43
N ARG A 432 -14.08 3.70 9.46
CA ARG A 432 -14.99 3.94 10.59
C ARG A 432 -16.28 4.58 10.14
N ARG A 433 -16.23 5.52 9.18
CA ARG A 433 -17.44 6.15 8.64
C ARG A 433 -18.45 5.13 8.08
N VAL A 434 -17.97 4.03 7.49
CA VAL A 434 -18.84 3.00 6.90
C VAL A 434 -19.42 2.10 8.00
N LEU A 435 -18.67 1.84 9.06
CA LEU A 435 -19.19 1.18 10.25
C LEU A 435 -20.32 2.00 10.89
N SER A 436 -20.15 3.31 11.02
CA SER A 436 -21.21 4.20 11.52
C SER A 436 -22.47 4.17 10.65
N LEU A 437 -22.32 4.04 9.33
CA LEU A 437 -23.48 3.83 8.43
C LEU A 437 -24.17 2.48 8.65
N LEU A 438 -23.44 1.41 8.96
CA LEU A 438 -24.05 0.11 9.31
C LEU A 438 -24.83 0.19 10.63
N GLU A 439 -24.27 0.86 11.64
CA GLU A 439 -24.94 1.08 12.93
C GLU A 439 -26.22 1.92 12.73
N ALA A 440 -26.17 2.94 11.87
CA ALA A 440 -27.33 3.73 11.47
C ALA A 440 -28.42 2.87 10.79
N VAL A 441 -28.03 1.97 9.89
CA VAL A 441 -28.97 1.03 9.24
C VAL A 441 -29.68 0.16 10.28
N VAL A 442 -28.94 -0.36 11.28
CA VAL A 442 -29.53 -1.19 12.34
C VAL A 442 -30.55 -0.38 13.16
N ARG A 443 -30.24 0.88 13.51
CA ARG A 443 -31.18 1.78 14.22
C ARG A 443 -32.42 2.04 13.38
N ALA A 444 -32.24 2.48 12.13
CA ALA A 444 -33.35 2.79 11.22
C ALA A 444 -34.25 1.58 10.93
N ALA A 445 -33.65 0.39 10.77
CA ALA A 445 -34.41 -0.84 10.56
C ALA A 445 -35.26 -1.22 11.78
N ARG A 446 -34.72 -1.10 12.99
CA ARG A 446 -35.48 -1.39 14.23
C ARG A 446 -36.64 -0.42 14.42
N ASP A 447 -36.41 0.86 14.16
CA ASP A 447 -37.45 1.90 14.21
C ASP A 447 -38.56 1.60 13.20
N ALA A 448 -38.19 1.37 11.93
CA ALA A 448 -39.14 1.06 10.86
C ALA A 448 -39.93 -0.24 11.11
N ALA A 449 -39.33 -1.24 11.77
CA ALA A 449 -40.02 -2.48 12.11
C ALA A 449 -40.97 -2.36 13.32
N GLY A 450 -40.82 -1.34 14.16
CA GLY A 450 -41.57 -1.18 15.41
C GLY A 450 -41.40 -2.34 16.41
N THR A 451 -40.40 -3.21 16.21
CA THR A 451 -40.16 -4.43 17.01
C THR A 451 -38.66 -4.66 17.19
N ARG A 452 -38.29 -5.49 18.17
CA ARG A 452 -36.88 -5.85 18.41
C ARG A 452 -36.38 -6.80 17.32
N LEU A 453 -35.60 -6.27 16.39
CA LEU A 453 -34.83 -7.05 15.42
C LEU A 453 -33.38 -7.28 15.88
N SER A 454 -32.87 -8.47 15.60
CA SER A 454 -31.43 -8.78 15.71
C SER A 454 -30.62 -8.02 14.67
N ASP A 455 -29.32 -7.81 14.92
CA ASP A 455 -28.42 -7.14 13.95
C ASP A 455 -28.40 -7.92 12.62
N GLU A 456 -28.36 -9.24 12.68
CA GLU A 456 -28.40 -10.13 11.52
C GLU A 456 -29.63 -9.85 10.65
N THR A 457 -30.81 -9.75 11.27
CA THR A 457 -32.06 -9.50 10.56
C THR A 457 -32.09 -8.11 9.93
N CYS A 458 -31.57 -7.08 10.61
CA CYS A 458 -31.47 -5.74 10.06
C CYS A 458 -30.58 -5.69 8.82
N LEU A 459 -29.42 -6.36 8.86
CA LEU A 459 -28.47 -6.39 7.74
C LEU A 459 -28.97 -7.22 6.56
N GLU A 460 -29.74 -8.28 6.82
CA GLU A 460 -30.45 -9.02 5.79
C GLU A 460 -31.53 -8.19 5.12
N TRP A 461 -32.30 -7.43 5.90
CA TRP A 461 -33.29 -6.52 5.35
C TRP A 461 -32.64 -5.44 4.48
N MET A 462 -31.51 -4.86 4.90
CA MET A 462 -30.73 -3.94 4.07
C MET A 462 -30.35 -4.58 2.72
N ALA A 463 -29.83 -5.82 2.72
CA ALA A 463 -29.46 -6.50 1.49
C ALA A 463 -30.68 -6.77 0.59
N LEU A 464 -31.79 -7.25 1.16
CA LEU A 464 -33.02 -7.50 0.41
C LEU A 464 -33.62 -6.21 -0.15
N HIS A 465 -33.63 -5.13 0.62
CA HIS A 465 -34.08 -3.81 0.18
C HIS A 465 -33.24 -3.32 -1.00
N PHE A 466 -31.90 -3.42 -0.90
CA PHE A 466 -31.01 -3.06 -1.99
C PHE A 466 -31.28 -3.86 -3.26
N LEU A 467 -31.49 -5.18 -3.13
CA LEU A 467 -31.88 -6.03 -4.26
C LEU A 467 -33.24 -5.62 -4.84
N GLN A 468 -34.25 -5.40 -4.01
CA GLN A 468 -35.58 -4.99 -4.47
C GLN A 468 -35.54 -3.67 -5.26
N THR A 469 -34.72 -2.71 -4.82
CA THR A 469 -34.58 -1.43 -5.52
C THR A 469 -33.80 -1.56 -6.82
N TRP A 470 -32.68 -2.30 -6.82
CA TRP A 470 -31.70 -2.22 -7.89
C TRP A 470 -31.65 -3.42 -8.84
N LEU A 471 -32.26 -4.57 -8.50
CA LEU A 471 -32.13 -5.80 -9.29
C LEU A 471 -32.67 -5.63 -10.73
N ASP A 472 -33.80 -4.94 -10.89
CA ASP A 472 -34.39 -4.66 -12.19
C ASP A 472 -33.73 -3.47 -12.91
N ALA A 473 -33.26 -2.47 -12.13
CA ALA A 473 -32.59 -1.28 -12.65
C ALA A 473 -31.17 -1.56 -13.17
N VAL A 474 -30.53 -2.61 -12.67
CA VAL A 474 -29.21 -3.09 -13.12
C VAL A 474 -29.40 -4.47 -13.77
N PRO A 475 -29.94 -4.50 -15.00
CA PRO A 475 -30.30 -5.76 -15.65
C PRO A 475 -29.06 -6.65 -15.83
N PRO A 476 -29.25 -7.98 -15.86
CA PRO A 476 -28.19 -8.91 -16.17
C PRO A 476 -27.57 -8.58 -17.54
N PRO A 477 -26.29 -8.92 -17.77
CA PRO A 477 -25.58 -8.54 -18.97
C PRO A 477 -26.25 -9.08 -20.24
N ARG A 478 -26.91 -8.18 -20.99
CA ARG A 478 -27.68 -8.54 -22.19
C ARG A 478 -26.82 -8.55 -23.45
N SER A 479 -25.90 -7.60 -23.54
CA SER A 479 -25.01 -7.49 -24.69
C SER A 479 -23.85 -8.48 -24.60
N ARG A 480 -23.35 -8.93 -25.76
CA ARG A 480 -22.12 -9.72 -25.85
C ARG A 480 -20.96 -9.08 -25.09
N HIS A 481 -20.84 -7.76 -25.21
CA HIS A 481 -19.85 -6.97 -24.51
C HIS A 481 -19.91 -7.17 -22.99
N GLN A 482 -21.10 -7.00 -22.41
CA GLN A 482 -21.28 -7.15 -20.96
C GLN A 482 -21.05 -8.61 -20.50
N ARG A 483 -21.43 -9.61 -21.30
CA ARG A 483 -21.15 -11.03 -21.00
C ARG A 483 -19.66 -11.35 -20.99
N VAL A 484 -18.87 -10.73 -21.87
CA VAL A 484 -17.40 -10.86 -21.88
C VAL A 484 -16.79 -10.19 -20.64
N LEU A 485 -17.27 -8.99 -20.27
CA LEU A 485 -16.84 -8.34 -19.04
C LEU A 485 -17.16 -9.20 -17.81
N GLU A 486 -18.38 -9.74 -17.72
CA GLU A 486 -18.78 -10.61 -16.60
C GLU A 486 -17.93 -11.88 -16.51
N ARG A 487 -17.69 -12.56 -17.64
CA ARG A 487 -16.79 -13.72 -17.72
C ARG A 487 -15.41 -13.40 -17.16
N ASP A 488 -14.89 -12.22 -17.45
CA ASP A 488 -13.55 -11.76 -17.02
C ASP A 488 -13.58 -11.06 -15.65
N GLY A 489 -14.69 -11.14 -14.90
CA GLY A 489 -14.85 -10.56 -13.57
C GLY A 489 -14.92 -9.03 -13.53
N GLY A 490 -15.17 -8.39 -14.66
CA GLY A 490 -15.18 -6.94 -14.83
C GLY A 490 -13.78 -6.31 -14.76
N LEU A 491 -12.73 -7.10 -14.94
CA LEU A 491 -11.34 -6.69 -14.82
C LEU A 491 -10.61 -6.69 -16.16
N CYS A 492 -9.62 -5.82 -16.28
CA CYS A 492 -8.72 -5.86 -17.43
C CYS A 492 -7.92 -7.17 -17.41
N THR A 493 -7.95 -7.91 -18.52
CA THR A 493 -7.26 -9.19 -18.67
C THR A 493 -5.77 -9.04 -19.00
N MET A 494 -5.29 -7.80 -19.18
CA MET A 494 -3.87 -7.53 -19.38
C MET A 494 -3.07 -8.00 -18.16
N PRO A 495 -2.03 -8.82 -18.34
CA PRO A 495 -1.20 -9.30 -17.23
C PRO A 495 -0.67 -8.15 -16.38
N GLY A 496 -0.86 -8.23 -15.07
CA GLY A 496 -0.39 -7.21 -14.14
C GLY A 496 -1.26 -5.95 -14.02
N CYS A 497 -2.35 -5.84 -14.80
CA CYS A 497 -3.25 -4.69 -14.72
C CYS A 497 -4.18 -4.77 -13.51
N SER A 498 -4.23 -3.70 -12.72
CA SER A 498 -5.17 -3.60 -11.60
C SER A 498 -6.46 -2.85 -11.94
N ARG A 499 -6.73 -2.47 -13.20
CA ARG A 499 -7.91 -1.66 -13.58
C ARG A 499 -9.14 -2.50 -13.91
N SER A 500 -10.31 -1.90 -13.70
CA SER A 500 -11.57 -2.46 -14.18
C SER A 500 -11.60 -2.39 -15.72
N ALA A 501 -12.20 -3.39 -16.35
CA ALA A 501 -12.44 -3.36 -17.77
C ALA A 501 -13.70 -2.55 -18.10
N VAL A 502 -13.64 -1.87 -19.23
CA VAL A 502 -14.75 -1.07 -19.76
C VAL A 502 -15.11 -1.48 -21.19
N HIS A 503 -14.21 -2.21 -21.86
CA HIS A 503 -14.35 -2.58 -23.26
C HIS A 503 -14.08 -4.06 -23.50
N ALA A 504 -14.95 -4.76 -24.23
CA ALA A 504 -14.65 -6.05 -24.85
C ALA A 504 -13.98 -5.79 -26.21
N HIS A 505 -12.75 -6.26 -26.37
CA HIS A 505 -11.93 -6.04 -27.55
C HIS A 505 -11.63 -7.37 -28.28
N HIS A 506 -11.68 -7.36 -29.61
CA HIS A 506 -11.35 -8.50 -30.44
C HIS A 506 -9.84 -8.78 -30.46
N ILE A 507 -9.41 -9.98 -30.05
CA ILE A 507 -8.00 -10.40 -30.09
C ILE A 507 -7.52 -10.40 -31.55
N ARG A 508 -8.20 -11.14 -32.43
CA ARG A 508 -8.10 -10.99 -33.88
C ARG A 508 -9.11 -9.94 -34.33
N LEU A 509 -8.63 -8.83 -34.86
CA LEU A 509 -9.49 -7.72 -35.33
C LEU A 509 -10.52 -8.18 -36.36
N ARG A 510 -11.74 -7.61 -36.31
CA ARG A 510 -12.81 -7.86 -37.29
C ARG A 510 -12.37 -7.55 -38.73
N SER A 511 -11.61 -6.47 -38.92
CA SER A 511 -11.03 -6.10 -40.22
C SER A 511 -10.05 -7.13 -40.78
N ARG A 512 -9.59 -8.07 -39.95
CA ARG A 512 -8.70 -9.18 -40.31
C ARG A 512 -9.40 -10.55 -40.21
N GLY A 513 -10.73 -10.57 -40.25
CA GLY A 513 -11.54 -11.79 -40.21
C GLY A 513 -11.70 -12.42 -38.82
N GLY A 514 -11.56 -11.64 -37.75
CA GLY A 514 -11.86 -12.12 -36.39
C GLY A 514 -13.35 -12.32 -36.15
N SER A 515 -13.72 -13.45 -35.52
CA SER A 515 -15.10 -13.76 -35.17
C SER A 515 -15.58 -12.99 -33.93
N ASP A 516 -16.88 -12.98 -33.72
CA ASP A 516 -17.51 -12.46 -32.51
C ASP A 516 -17.63 -13.52 -31.40
N ASP A 517 -16.96 -14.66 -31.55
CA ASP A 517 -16.95 -15.71 -30.53
C ASP A 517 -16.33 -15.18 -29.23
N PRO A 518 -16.85 -15.60 -28.06
CA PRO A 518 -16.29 -15.21 -26.78
C PRO A 518 -14.78 -15.49 -26.67
N SER A 519 -14.27 -16.57 -27.28
CA SER A 519 -12.84 -16.91 -27.28
C SER A 519 -11.96 -15.89 -28.02
N ASN A 520 -12.52 -15.09 -28.95
CA ASN A 520 -11.84 -14.00 -29.64
C ASN A 520 -12.06 -12.64 -28.96
N LEU A 521 -12.77 -12.57 -27.84
CA LEU A 521 -13.07 -11.32 -27.14
C LEU A 521 -12.45 -11.31 -25.74
N THR A 522 -11.79 -10.21 -25.39
CA THR A 522 -11.14 -10.04 -24.09
C THR A 522 -11.49 -8.69 -23.46
N SER A 523 -11.57 -8.64 -22.14
CA SER A 523 -11.92 -7.43 -21.40
C SER A 523 -10.71 -6.53 -21.15
N LEU A 524 -10.76 -5.30 -21.64
CA LEU A 524 -9.67 -4.31 -21.50
C LEU A 524 -10.15 -3.03 -20.78
N CYS A 525 -9.25 -2.44 -20.00
CA CYS A 525 -9.44 -1.08 -19.49
C CYS A 525 -9.25 -0.04 -20.61
N LEU A 526 -9.69 1.20 -20.38
CA LEU A 526 -9.57 2.28 -21.36
C LEU A 526 -8.13 2.50 -21.84
N ALA A 527 -7.16 2.47 -20.91
CA ALA A 527 -5.74 2.70 -21.22
C ALA A 527 -5.17 1.62 -22.12
N HIS A 528 -5.42 0.34 -21.82
CA HIS A 528 -4.94 -0.77 -22.63
C HIS A 528 -5.70 -0.93 -23.95
N HIS A 529 -7.00 -0.62 -23.97
CA HIS A 529 -7.79 -0.69 -25.18
C HIS A 529 -7.39 0.41 -26.18
N LEU A 530 -7.65 1.67 -25.84
CA LEU A 530 -7.47 2.78 -26.77
C LEU A 530 -6.00 3.17 -26.90
N GLY A 531 -5.33 3.35 -25.76
CA GLY A 531 -3.92 3.75 -25.74
C GLY A 531 -3.00 2.61 -26.17
N GLY A 532 -3.17 1.43 -25.58
CA GLY A 532 -2.26 0.29 -25.79
C GLY A 532 -2.42 -0.33 -27.16
N VAL A 533 -3.58 -0.96 -27.40
CA VAL A 533 -3.81 -1.73 -28.63
C VAL A 533 -4.03 -0.81 -29.82
N HIS A 534 -4.99 0.12 -29.74
CA HIS A 534 -5.27 1.02 -30.87
C HIS A 534 -4.18 2.07 -31.08
N GLY A 535 -3.46 2.48 -30.02
CA GLY A 535 -2.27 3.32 -30.14
C GLY A 535 -1.02 2.59 -30.65
N GLY A 536 -1.09 1.29 -30.89
CA GLY A 536 -0.03 0.52 -31.54
C GLY A 536 1.14 0.12 -30.63
N PHE A 537 1.05 0.32 -29.32
CA PHE A 537 2.06 -0.12 -28.34
C PHE A 537 1.90 -1.59 -27.96
N ILE A 538 0.71 -2.16 -28.12
CA ILE A 538 0.37 -3.50 -27.64
C ILE A 538 -0.28 -4.31 -28.76
N GLU A 539 0.16 -5.55 -28.89
CA GLU A 539 -0.44 -6.54 -29.77
C GLU A 539 -0.92 -7.73 -28.94
N LEU A 540 -2.16 -8.13 -29.20
CA LEU A 540 -2.81 -9.26 -28.55
C LEU A 540 -2.90 -10.44 -29.50
N SER A 541 -2.70 -11.65 -28.97
CA SER A 541 -2.86 -12.90 -29.71
C SER A 541 -3.32 -14.02 -28.77
N GLY A 542 -3.69 -15.18 -29.33
CA GLY A 542 -4.20 -16.32 -28.57
C GLY A 542 -5.71 -16.29 -28.37
N THR A 543 -6.18 -16.84 -27.24
CA THR A 543 -7.62 -17.06 -26.97
C THR A 543 -7.99 -16.69 -25.54
N ALA A 544 -9.09 -15.96 -25.37
CA ALA A 544 -9.63 -15.64 -24.06
C ALA A 544 -10.36 -16.84 -23.41
N PRO A 545 -10.46 -16.89 -22.06
CA PRO A 545 -9.85 -15.96 -21.11
C PRO A 545 -8.42 -16.34 -20.66
N HIS A 546 -7.98 -17.58 -20.86
CA HIS A 546 -6.74 -18.10 -20.22
C HIS A 546 -5.52 -18.21 -21.15
N GLY A 547 -5.69 -18.06 -22.46
CA GLY A 547 -4.62 -18.21 -23.46
C GLY A 547 -4.25 -16.90 -24.16
N LEU A 548 -4.38 -15.75 -23.48
CA LEU A 548 -4.05 -14.44 -24.03
C LEU A 548 -2.54 -14.19 -23.99
N HIS A 549 -1.94 -13.91 -25.13
CA HIS A 549 -0.53 -13.52 -25.26
C HIS A 549 -0.42 -12.04 -25.62
N VAL A 550 0.44 -11.34 -24.89
CA VAL A 550 0.65 -9.89 -25.03
C VAL A 550 2.07 -9.63 -25.53
N ARG A 551 2.20 -8.87 -26.61
CA ARG A 551 3.48 -8.37 -27.11
C ARG A 551 3.49 -6.84 -27.06
N VAL A 552 4.47 -6.27 -26.36
CA VAL A 552 4.72 -4.82 -26.37
C VAL A 552 5.59 -4.50 -27.57
N ARG A 553 5.12 -3.60 -28.44
CA ARG A 553 5.86 -3.12 -29.61
C ARG A 553 6.85 -2.06 -29.13
N ARG A 554 8.14 -2.36 -29.29
CA ARG A 554 9.25 -1.49 -28.89
C ARG A 554 9.50 -0.41 -29.93
#